data_AF-A0AAV8VQ47-F1
#
_entry.id   AF-A0AAV8VQ47-F1
#
_cell.length_a   1.000
_cell.length_b   1.000
_cell.length_c   1.000
_cell.angle_alpha   90.00
_cell.angle_beta   90.00
_cell.angle_gamma   90.00
#
_symmetry.space_group_name_H-M   'P 1'
#
loop_
_entity.id
_entity.type
_entity.pdbx_description
1 polymer ?
#
loop_
_entity_poly.entity_id
_entity_poly.type
_entity_poly.pdbx_seq_one_letter_code
_entity_poly.pdbx_strand_id
1 'polypeptide(L)'
;MEDFEKRAIDSYNLKPSLWVRYADNTAKTVCLHDTDLEEECTNIRQTLKSNGYPSKILNKARFPTSRQENRRVEDTNRISTVIPYIRGLSKKTRRIGNVYNVRTAFRTQDTLRANLIRVKPKNENQDTNNCIYEIPCECEKSYIGETKRPVKVRINEHQTLTRLGNTGKLRIARHVWEEQHQMRWDQATIIAKQQGWKKRKLKEAAFMAITPNCIRLPLKTALECLPKRRIITKSKTVETAQLTQIEIVRRPKNVMDIHNIDQLIKKNSQVFSAKNSRYE
;
A
#
# COMPACT_ATOMS: atom_id res chain seq x y z
N MET A 1 16.70 -15.37 41.72
CA MET A 1 17.57 -15.75 40.58
C MET A 1 17.55 -17.26 40.49
N GLU A 2 16.99 -17.78 39.41
CA GLU A 2 16.83 -19.22 39.20
C GLU A 2 18.19 -19.86 38.84
N ASP A 3 18.34 -21.17 39.06
CA ASP A 3 19.62 -21.89 38.87
C ASP A 3 20.14 -21.87 37.43
N PHE A 4 19.27 -21.62 36.45
CA PHE A 4 19.68 -21.42 35.06
C PHE A 4 20.40 -20.07 34.88
N GLU A 5 19.92 -19.02 35.55
CA GLU A 5 20.48 -17.66 35.45
C GLU A 5 21.87 -17.59 36.09
N LYS A 6 22.06 -18.28 37.23
CA LYS A 6 23.37 -18.40 37.89
C LYS A 6 24.39 -19.09 36.98
N ARG A 7 24.03 -20.25 36.41
CA ARG A 7 24.88 -20.99 35.47
C ARG A 7 25.23 -20.18 34.22
N ALA A 8 24.27 -19.43 33.68
CA ALA A 8 24.51 -18.57 32.54
C ALA A 8 25.50 -17.44 32.88
N ILE A 9 25.38 -16.80 34.05
CA ILE A 9 26.28 -15.73 34.49
C ILE A 9 27.70 -16.24 34.74
N ASP A 10 27.83 -17.44 35.31
CA ASP A 10 29.13 -18.04 35.65
C ASP A 10 29.90 -18.55 34.41
N SER A 11 29.20 -18.87 33.33
CA SER A 11 29.81 -19.37 32.08
C SER A 11 30.55 -18.32 31.24
N TYR A 12 30.36 -17.02 31.50
CA TYR A 12 30.95 -15.95 30.67
C TYR A 12 32.08 -15.20 31.38
N ASN A 13 33.27 -15.20 30.74
CA ASN A 13 34.44 -14.41 31.17
C ASN A 13 34.19 -12.88 31.15
N LEU A 14 33.22 -12.41 30.37
CA LEU A 14 32.80 -11.01 30.29
C LEU A 14 31.28 -10.92 30.47
N LYS A 15 30.84 -10.33 31.58
CA LYS A 15 29.41 -10.27 31.90
C LYS A 15 28.66 -9.28 30.98
N PRO A 16 27.48 -9.64 30.46
CA PRO A 16 26.77 -8.86 29.44
C PRO A 16 26.17 -7.56 30.00
N SER A 17 26.34 -6.46 29.26
CA SER A 17 25.80 -5.13 29.59
C SER A 17 24.29 -5.00 29.38
N LEU A 18 23.70 -5.88 28.57
CA LEU A 18 22.27 -5.89 28.27
C LEU A 18 21.43 -6.23 29.51
N TRP A 19 21.94 -7.11 30.37
CA TRP A 19 21.26 -7.58 31.57
C TRP A 19 21.11 -6.48 32.63
N VAL A 20 22.12 -5.62 32.78
CA VAL A 20 22.08 -4.45 33.68
C VAL A 20 20.98 -3.46 33.26
N ARG A 21 20.83 -3.23 31.95
CA ARG A 21 19.76 -2.34 31.43
C ARG A 21 18.37 -2.92 31.61
N TYR A 22 18.24 -4.24 31.55
CA TYR A 22 16.97 -4.92 31.81
C TYR A 22 16.54 -4.73 33.27
N ALA A 23 17.44 -4.96 34.23
CA ALA A 23 17.15 -4.75 35.65
C ALA A 23 16.74 -3.29 35.96
N ASP A 24 17.51 -2.31 35.46
CA ASP A 24 17.19 -0.88 35.64
C ASP A 24 15.83 -0.49 35.01
N ASN A 25 15.47 -1.07 33.85
CA ASN A 25 14.18 -0.80 33.20
C ASN A 25 13.01 -1.47 33.91
N THR A 26 13.20 -2.68 34.44
CA THR A 26 12.20 -3.37 35.25
C THR A 26 11.94 -2.58 36.53
N ALA A 27 12.99 -2.09 37.21
CA ALA A 27 12.85 -1.25 38.40
C ALA A 27 12.01 0.02 38.11
N LYS A 28 12.28 0.70 36.99
CA LYS A 28 11.48 1.86 36.52
C LYS A 28 10.00 1.54 36.23
N THR A 29 9.70 0.28 35.91
CA THR A 29 8.33 -0.14 35.57
C THR A 29 7.57 -0.57 36.83
N VAL A 30 8.27 -1.09 37.84
CA VAL A 30 7.69 -1.65 39.07
C VAL A 30 7.60 -0.60 40.18
N CYS A 31 8.59 0.28 40.31
CA CYS A 31 8.59 1.32 41.35
C CYS A 31 7.64 2.45 40.97
N LEU A 32 6.71 2.79 41.87
CA LEU A 32 5.72 3.85 41.68
C LEU A 32 6.21 5.22 42.15
N HIS A 33 7.15 5.25 43.11
CA HIS A 33 7.74 6.47 43.66
C HIS A 33 9.22 6.59 43.28
N ASP A 34 9.68 7.83 43.04
CA ASP A 34 11.05 8.11 42.63
C ASP A 34 12.08 7.80 43.73
N THR A 35 11.68 7.91 45.00
CA THR A 35 12.52 7.55 46.16
C THR A 35 12.86 6.06 46.18
N ASP A 36 11.84 5.23 45.99
CA ASP A 36 11.96 3.77 46.01
C ASP A 36 12.75 3.28 44.79
N LEU A 37 12.60 3.98 43.65
CA LEU A 37 13.36 3.71 42.45
C LEU A 37 14.87 3.96 42.63
N GLU A 38 15.24 5.04 43.33
CA GLU A 38 16.64 5.34 43.61
C GLU A 38 17.27 4.31 44.55
N GLU A 39 16.54 3.90 45.59
CA GLU A 39 16.96 2.87 46.53
C GLU A 39 17.08 1.48 45.87
N GLU A 40 16.11 1.10 45.03
CA GLU A 40 16.19 -0.15 44.27
C GLU A 40 17.36 -0.12 43.28
N CYS A 41 17.61 1.03 42.63
CA CYS A 41 18.75 1.17 41.72
C CYS A 41 20.10 1.13 42.44
N THR A 42 20.21 1.57 43.69
CA THR A 42 21.43 1.43 44.49
C THR A 42 21.62 -0.01 44.95
N ASN A 43 20.54 -0.67 45.41
CA ASN A 43 20.53 -2.08 45.82
C ASN A 43 20.91 -3.03 44.67
N ILE A 44 20.32 -2.86 43.48
CA ILE A 44 20.66 -3.62 42.28
C ILE A 44 22.13 -3.42 41.92
N ARG A 45 22.66 -2.20 41.98
CA ARG A 45 24.07 -1.93 41.67
C ARG A 45 25.02 -2.54 42.69
N GLN A 46 24.69 -2.52 43.97
CA GLN A 46 25.50 -3.14 45.02
C GLN A 46 25.53 -4.66 44.85
N THR A 47 24.39 -5.26 44.51
CA THR A 47 24.28 -6.68 44.18
C THR A 47 25.13 -7.04 42.95
N LEU A 48 25.07 -6.23 41.89
CA LEU A 48 25.87 -6.43 40.67
C LEU A 48 27.37 -6.27 40.92
N LYS A 49 27.78 -5.31 41.75
CA LYS A 49 29.19 -5.17 42.15
C LYS A 49 29.68 -6.39 42.93
N SER A 50 28.86 -6.87 43.87
CA SER A 50 29.15 -8.09 44.65
C SER A 50 29.26 -9.33 43.77
N ASN A 51 28.47 -9.36 42.68
CA ASN A 51 28.56 -10.38 41.63
C ASN A 51 29.71 -10.14 40.63
N GLY A 52 30.69 -9.26 40.91
CA GLY A 52 31.89 -9.11 40.09
C GLY A 52 31.70 -8.37 38.76
N TYR A 53 30.63 -7.57 38.60
CA TYR A 53 30.48 -6.72 37.41
C TYR A 53 31.44 -5.51 37.47
N PRO A 54 32.25 -5.25 36.43
CA PRO A 54 33.14 -4.08 36.40
C PRO A 54 32.38 -2.75 36.49
N SER A 55 32.87 -1.83 37.32
CA SER A 55 32.27 -0.49 37.51
C SER A 55 32.09 0.30 36.21
N LYS A 56 32.96 0.08 35.21
CA LYS A 56 32.85 0.69 33.87
C LYS A 56 31.56 0.30 33.14
N ILE A 57 31.10 -0.94 33.29
CA ILE A 57 29.86 -1.43 32.67
C ILE A 57 28.64 -0.87 33.39
N LEU A 58 28.67 -0.83 34.73
CA LEU A 58 27.60 -0.28 35.56
C LEU A 58 27.36 1.22 35.26
N ASN A 59 28.44 1.99 35.15
CA ASN A 59 28.35 3.41 34.81
C ASN A 59 27.82 3.64 33.39
N LYS A 60 28.17 2.77 32.43
CA LYS A 60 27.67 2.86 31.05
C LYS A 60 26.18 2.51 30.94
N ALA A 61 25.64 1.68 31.84
CA ALA A 61 24.23 1.33 31.85
C ALA A 61 23.35 2.48 32.37
N ARG A 62 23.87 3.32 33.29
CA ARG A 62 23.16 4.48 33.87
C ARG A 62 22.77 5.53 32.82
N PHE A 63 23.64 5.74 31.83
CA PHE A 63 23.38 6.73 30.80
C PHE A 63 22.64 6.08 29.62
N PRO A 64 21.37 6.46 29.35
CA PRO A 64 20.77 6.10 28.09
C PRO A 64 21.69 6.64 26.98
N THR A 65 21.98 5.81 25.99
CA THR A 65 22.76 6.23 24.83
C THR A 65 21.93 7.29 24.10
N SER A 66 22.10 8.58 24.44
CA SER A 66 21.26 9.69 23.96
C SER A 66 21.31 9.87 22.43
N ARG A 67 22.20 9.13 21.76
CA ARG A 67 22.30 9.01 20.31
C ARG A 67 20.99 8.64 19.59
N GLN A 68 20.01 8.03 20.25
CA GLN A 68 18.73 7.68 19.59
C GLN A 68 17.69 8.81 19.63
N GLU A 69 17.69 9.66 20.66
CA GLU A 69 16.64 10.66 20.84
C GLU A 69 16.90 11.90 19.95
N ASN A 70 18.14 12.37 19.90
CA ASN A 70 18.54 13.50 19.04
C ASN A 70 18.39 13.21 17.54
N ARG A 71 18.43 11.94 17.09
CA ARG A 71 18.19 11.60 15.66
C ARG A 71 16.71 11.61 15.28
N ARG A 72 15.79 11.41 16.22
CA ARG A 72 14.35 11.35 15.92
C ARG A 72 13.77 12.73 15.67
N VAL A 73 14.30 13.76 16.33
CA VAL A 73 13.78 15.13 16.26
C VAL A 73 14.03 15.78 14.89
N GLU A 74 15.15 15.48 14.22
CA GLU A 74 15.45 16.03 12.88
C GLU A 74 14.69 15.33 11.72
N ASP A 75 14.15 14.13 11.92
CA ASP A 75 13.61 13.31 10.83
C ASP A 75 12.08 13.45 10.65
N THR A 76 11.40 14.25 11.48
CA THR A 76 9.94 14.45 11.43
C THR A 76 9.50 15.37 10.29
N ASN A 77 10.40 16.23 9.78
CA ASN A 77 10.07 17.21 8.75
C ASN A 77 10.49 16.78 7.32
N ARG A 78 10.82 15.50 7.12
CA ARG A 78 11.23 14.97 5.81
C ARG A 78 10.08 14.25 5.12
N ILE A 79 9.86 14.59 3.85
CA ILE A 79 8.98 13.80 2.99
C ILE A 79 9.69 12.47 2.74
N SER A 80 9.05 11.34 3.10
CA SER A 80 9.64 10.01 2.85
C SER A 80 9.03 9.35 1.63
N THR A 81 9.87 8.71 0.82
CA THR A 81 9.43 7.96 -0.37
C THR A 81 10.12 6.61 -0.39
N VAL A 82 9.35 5.56 -0.69
CA VAL A 82 9.84 4.19 -0.83
C VAL A 82 9.88 3.82 -2.30
N ILE A 83 11.06 3.42 -2.80
CA ILE A 83 11.23 2.96 -4.18
C ILE A 83 11.89 1.57 -4.22
N PRO A 84 11.74 0.80 -5.31
CA PRO A 84 12.46 -0.46 -5.48
C PRO A 84 13.98 -0.27 -5.44
N TYR A 85 14.73 -1.23 -4.87
CA TYR A 85 16.19 -1.22 -4.99
C TYR A 85 16.62 -1.66 -6.39
N ILE A 86 17.26 -0.76 -7.13
CA ILE A 86 17.89 -0.99 -8.43
C ILE A 86 19.38 -0.71 -8.28
N ARG A 87 20.22 -1.71 -8.56
CA ARG A 87 21.68 -1.60 -8.44
C ARG A 87 22.17 -0.43 -9.30
N GLY A 88 23.02 0.43 -8.72
CA GLY A 88 23.58 1.60 -9.40
C GLY A 88 22.67 2.85 -9.40
N LEU A 89 21.36 2.70 -9.56
CA LEU A 89 20.42 3.83 -9.58
C LEU A 89 19.99 4.26 -8.19
N SER A 90 19.59 3.31 -7.34
CA SER A 90 19.03 3.61 -6.01
C SER A 90 19.93 4.51 -5.18
N LYS A 91 21.24 4.24 -5.13
CA LYS A 91 22.20 5.05 -4.37
C LYS A 91 22.26 6.50 -4.90
N LYS A 92 22.22 6.69 -6.23
CA LYS A 92 22.17 8.02 -6.86
C LYS A 92 20.86 8.72 -6.52
N THR A 93 19.73 8.02 -6.61
CA THR A 93 18.41 8.56 -6.27
C THR A 93 18.33 9.01 -4.81
N ARG A 94 18.88 8.24 -3.85
CA ARG A 94 18.94 8.68 -2.45
C ARG A 94 19.86 9.88 -2.25
N ARG A 95 20.99 9.95 -2.96
CA ARG A 95 21.87 11.12 -2.90
C ARG A 95 21.14 12.37 -3.37
N ILE A 96 20.43 12.30 -4.50
CA ILE A 96 19.59 13.40 -5.01
C ILE A 96 18.46 13.72 -4.04
N GLY A 97 17.74 12.71 -3.55
CA GLY A 97 16.63 12.89 -2.59
C GLY A 97 17.07 13.61 -1.32
N ASN A 98 18.24 13.29 -0.78
CA ASN A 98 18.80 13.96 0.40
C ASN A 98 19.03 15.47 0.18
N VAL A 99 19.45 15.88 -1.03
CA VAL A 99 19.63 17.31 -1.37
C VAL A 99 18.29 18.07 -1.29
N TYR A 100 17.20 17.42 -1.68
CA TYR A 100 15.85 17.98 -1.64
C TYR A 100 15.07 17.65 -0.35
N ASN A 101 15.76 17.23 0.72
CA ASN A 101 15.15 16.84 1.99
C ASN A 101 14.08 15.73 1.88
N VAL A 102 14.22 14.85 0.88
CA VAL A 102 13.38 13.67 0.66
C VAL A 102 14.09 12.42 1.18
N ARG A 103 13.52 11.79 2.19
CA ARG A 103 14.03 10.52 2.74
C ARG A 103 13.67 9.36 1.83
N THR A 104 14.60 8.94 0.98
CA THR A 104 14.44 7.75 0.12
C THR A 104 14.76 6.46 0.89
N ALA A 105 13.77 5.59 1.02
CA ALA A 105 13.93 4.22 1.51
C ALA A 105 13.80 3.22 0.35
N PHE A 106 14.47 2.07 0.48
CA PHE A 106 14.45 1.04 -0.57
C PHE A 106 13.67 -0.18 -0.13
N ARG A 107 12.84 -0.71 -1.03
CA ARG A 107 12.17 -1.99 -0.87
C ARG A 107 12.71 -2.98 -1.90
N THR A 108 13.10 -4.16 -1.44
CA THR A 108 13.34 -5.30 -2.33
C THR A 108 12.00 -5.96 -2.65
N GLN A 109 11.73 -6.23 -3.93
CA GLN A 109 10.49 -6.92 -4.32
C GLN A 109 10.54 -8.38 -3.87
N ASP A 110 11.69 -9.04 -4.08
CA ASP A 110 11.90 -10.43 -3.74
C ASP A 110 12.80 -10.55 -2.51
N THR A 111 12.21 -10.87 -1.37
CA THR A 111 12.99 -11.16 -0.16
C THR A 111 13.35 -12.62 -0.13
N LEU A 112 14.55 -12.96 0.37
CA LEU A 112 14.97 -14.36 0.56
C LEU A 112 13.93 -15.15 1.36
N ARG A 113 13.33 -14.53 2.38
CA ARG A 113 12.23 -15.12 3.14
C ARG A 113 11.01 -15.44 2.27
N ALA A 114 10.60 -14.55 1.37
CA ALA A 114 9.47 -14.81 0.47
C ALA A 114 9.75 -15.95 -0.53
N ASN A 115 11.00 -16.10 -0.96
CA ASN A 115 11.40 -17.12 -1.93
C ASN A 115 11.67 -18.48 -1.28
N LEU A 116 12.36 -18.51 -0.14
CA LEU A 116 12.80 -19.74 0.52
C LEU A 116 11.79 -20.24 1.56
N ILE A 117 11.04 -19.33 2.18
CA ILE A 117 10.17 -19.63 3.33
C ILE A 117 8.71 -19.36 2.94
N ARG A 118 8.13 -20.26 2.14
CA ARG A 118 6.68 -20.31 1.90
C ARG A 118 6.00 -21.13 3.01
N VAL A 119 5.79 -20.51 4.17
CA VAL A 119 5.15 -21.19 5.33
C VAL A 119 3.69 -21.53 5.05
N LYS A 120 3.00 -20.76 4.18
CA LYS A 120 1.58 -20.94 3.89
C LYS A 120 1.39 -21.51 2.48
N PRO A 121 0.58 -22.57 2.29
CA PRO A 121 0.21 -23.02 0.96
C PRO A 121 -0.47 -21.89 0.19
N LYS A 122 -0.30 -21.87 -1.14
CA LYS A 122 -1.06 -20.96 -1.99
C LYS A 122 -2.52 -21.34 -1.88
N ASN A 123 -3.32 -20.46 -1.31
CA ASN A 123 -4.76 -20.61 -1.32
C ASN A 123 -5.27 -20.19 -2.70
N GLU A 124 -5.58 -21.14 -3.58
CA GLU A 124 -6.20 -20.86 -4.88
C GLU A 124 -7.46 -19.98 -4.74
N ASN A 125 -8.19 -20.17 -3.64
CA ASN A 125 -9.35 -19.34 -3.27
C ASN A 125 -8.99 -17.87 -3.02
N GLN A 126 -7.78 -17.54 -2.54
CA GLN A 126 -7.36 -16.14 -2.38
C GLN A 126 -7.00 -15.49 -3.72
N ASP A 127 -6.57 -16.28 -4.69
CA ASP A 127 -6.27 -15.74 -6.01
C ASP A 127 -7.53 -15.25 -6.72
N THR A 128 -8.72 -15.72 -6.36
CA THR A 128 -9.99 -15.24 -6.93
C THR A 128 -10.67 -14.16 -6.08
N ASN A 129 -9.97 -13.59 -5.08
CA ASN A 129 -10.52 -12.53 -4.22
C ASN A 129 -10.16 -11.13 -4.74
N ASN A 130 -10.89 -10.13 -4.21
CA ASN A 130 -10.60 -8.71 -4.46
C ASN A 130 -10.54 -8.37 -5.95
N CYS A 131 -11.55 -8.79 -6.70
CA CYS A 131 -11.57 -8.64 -8.15
C CYS A 131 -12.91 -8.10 -8.64
N ILE A 132 -12.88 -7.65 -9.89
CA ILE A 132 -14.02 -7.28 -10.70
C ILE A 132 -14.20 -8.42 -11.69
N TYR A 133 -15.42 -8.94 -11.77
CA TYR A 133 -15.77 -10.07 -12.60
C TYR A 133 -16.95 -9.71 -13.50
N GLU A 134 -17.05 -10.45 -14.59
CA GLU A 134 -18.13 -10.38 -15.58
C GLU A 134 -18.88 -11.70 -15.58
N ILE A 135 -20.21 -11.62 -15.67
CA ILE A 135 -21.06 -12.78 -15.93
C ILE A 135 -21.87 -12.45 -17.19
N PRO A 136 -21.62 -13.13 -18.32
CA PRO A 136 -22.42 -12.93 -19.52
C PRO A 136 -23.83 -13.50 -19.34
N CYS A 137 -24.79 -12.87 -20.01
CA CYS A 137 -26.16 -13.39 -20.12
C CYS A 137 -26.35 -14.07 -21.49
N GLU A 138 -27.47 -14.75 -21.66
CA GLU A 138 -27.93 -15.19 -22.98
C GLU A 138 -28.27 -14.03 -23.90
N CYS A 139 -28.81 -12.94 -23.35
CA CYS A 139 -28.86 -11.69 -24.10
C CYS A 139 -27.45 -11.10 -24.21
N GLU A 140 -27.20 -10.28 -25.23
CA GLU A 140 -25.92 -9.58 -25.48
C GLU A 140 -25.51 -8.59 -24.35
N LYS A 141 -26.13 -8.70 -23.17
CA LYS A 141 -25.82 -7.96 -21.96
C LYS A 141 -24.92 -8.79 -21.04
N SER A 142 -24.07 -8.10 -20.30
CA SER A 142 -23.24 -8.72 -19.27
C SER A 142 -23.40 -8.02 -17.93
N TYR A 143 -23.25 -8.77 -16.85
CA TYR A 143 -23.24 -8.22 -15.51
C TYR A 143 -21.81 -8.04 -15.03
N ILE A 144 -21.46 -6.80 -14.67
CA ILE A 144 -20.18 -6.48 -14.05
C ILE A 144 -20.41 -6.21 -12.57
N GLY A 145 -19.59 -6.83 -11.73
CA GLY A 145 -19.63 -6.65 -10.28
C GLY A 145 -18.27 -6.76 -9.62
N GLU A 146 -18.13 -6.12 -8.46
CA GLU A 146 -16.97 -6.35 -7.59
C GLU A 146 -17.23 -7.43 -6.53
N THR A 147 -16.16 -8.06 -6.06
CA THR A 147 -16.18 -8.90 -4.86
C THR A 147 -14.92 -8.75 -4.03
N LYS A 148 -15.07 -8.75 -2.70
CA LYS A 148 -13.97 -8.94 -1.75
C LYS A 148 -13.70 -10.43 -1.50
N ARG A 149 -14.77 -11.25 -1.57
CA ARG A 149 -14.79 -12.71 -1.37
C ARG A 149 -14.38 -13.44 -2.66
N PRO A 150 -14.14 -14.76 -2.62
CA PRO A 150 -13.87 -15.52 -3.84
C PRO A 150 -15.03 -15.40 -4.82
N VAL A 151 -14.71 -15.25 -6.11
CA VAL A 151 -15.73 -15.10 -7.17
C VAL A 151 -16.71 -16.26 -7.15
N LYS A 152 -16.23 -17.50 -6.96
CA LYS A 152 -17.09 -18.70 -6.87
C LYS A 152 -18.16 -18.59 -5.78
N VAL A 153 -17.79 -18.08 -4.61
CA VAL A 153 -18.75 -17.85 -3.52
C VAL A 153 -19.77 -16.80 -3.91
N ARG A 154 -19.32 -15.71 -4.56
CA ARG A 154 -20.21 -14.63 -5.00
C ARG A 154 -21.18 -15.09 -6.10
N ILE A 155 -20.74 -15.95 -7.01
CA ILE A 155 -21.58 -16.56 -8.03
C ILE A 155 -22.65 -17.45 -7.39
N ASN A 156 -22.29 -18.31 -6.42
CA ASN A 156 -23.26 -19.13 -5.70
C ASN A 156 -24.31 -18.28 -4.95
N GLU A 157 -23.89 -17.17 -4.32
CA GLU A 157 -24.82 -16.23 -3.70
C GLU A 157 -25.79 -15.64 -4.74
N HIS A 158 -25.28 -15.27 -5.93
CA HIS A 158 -26.11 -14.77 -7.02
C HIS A 158 -27.09 -15.82 -7.56
N GLN A 159 -26.62 -17.05 -7.82
CA GLN A 159 -27.48 -18.17 -8.24
C GLN A 159 -28.59 -18.45 -7.22
N THR A 160 -28.24 -18.50 -5.94
CA THR A 160 -29.21 -18.76 -4.86
C THR A 160 -30.28 -17.68 -4.80
N LEU A 161 -29.88 -16.41 -4.88
CA LEU A 161 -30.82 -15.28 -4.82
C LEU A 161 -31.69 -15.18 -6.08
N THR A 162 -31.15 -15.51 -7.25
CA THR A 162 -31.92 -15.62 -8.49
C THR A 162 -32.92 -16.76 -8.40
N ARG A 163 -32.53 -17.95 -7.92
CA ARG A 163 -33.45 -19.09 -7.73
C ARG A 163 -34.59 -18.77 -6.75
N LEU A 164 -34.31 -18.00 -5.72
CA LEU A 164 -35.31 -17.58 -4.71
C LEU A 164 -36.22 -16.42 -5.17
N GLY A 165 -36.06 -15.89 -6.38
CA GLY A 165 -36.92 -14.80 -6.87
C GLY A 165 -36.74 -13.45 -6.17
N ASN A 166 -35.60 -13.23 -5.52
CA ASN A 166 -35.34 -12.00 -4.75
C ASN A 166 -34.95 -10.81 -5.66
N THR A 167 -35.90 -10.32 -6.47
CA THR A 167 -35.71 -9.24 -7.45
C THR A 167 -35.31 -7.90 -6.82
N GLY A 168 -35.75 -7.62 -5.58
CA GLY A 168 -35.43 -6.36 -4.88
C GLY A 168 -33.98 -6.23 -4.41
N LYS A 169 -33.26 -7.34 -4.17
CA LYS A 169 -31.90 -7.32 -3.60
C LYS A 169 -30.80 -7.24 -4.66
N LEU A 170 -31.02 -7.81 -5.84
CA LEU A 170 -30.01 -7.91 -6.88
C LEU A 170 -30.58 -7.59 -8.25
N ARG A 171 -29.87 -6.74 -8.99
CA ARG A 171 -30.19 -6.45 -10.39
C ARG A 171 -30.09 -7.67 -11.30
N ILE A 172 -29.22 -8.63 -11.00
CA ILE A 172 -29.13 -9.89 -11.76
C ILE A 172 -30.43 -10.68 -11.63
N ALA A 173 -30.91 -10.87 -10.39
CA ALA A 173 -32.16 -11.59 -10.14
C ALA A 173 -33.32 -10.88 -10.85
N ARG A 174 -33.41 -9.55 -10.72
CA ARG A 174 -34.43 -8.77 -11.44
C ARG A 174 -34.38 -8.97 -12.96
N HIS A 175 -33.19 -8.89 -13.57
CA HIS A 175 -33.02 -9.09 -15.01
C HIS A 175 -33.46 -10.49 -15.47
N VAL A 176 -33.08 -11.54 -14.73
CA VAL A 176 -33.47 -12.93 -15.05
C VAL A 176 -34.99 -13.11 -14.99
N TRP A 177 -35.65 -12.54 -13.99
CA TRP A 177 -37.10 -12.70 -13.79
C TRP A 177 -37.96 -11.76 -14.67
N GLU A 178 -37.52 -10.53 -14.93
CA GLU A 178 -38.27 -9.58 -15.78
C GLU A 178 -38.07 -9.86 -17.27
N GLU A 179 -36.84 -10.15 -17.69
CA GLU A 179 -36.50 -10.38 -19.10
C GLU A 179 -36.54 -11.87 -19.48
N GLN A 180 -36.80 -12.78 -18.52
CA GLN A 180 -36.91 -14.23 -18.73
C GLN A 180 -35.67 -14.86 -19.40
N HIS A 181 -34.47 -14.33 -19.12
CA HIS A 181 -33.20 -14.81 -19.65
C HIS A 181 -32.41 -15.62 -18.62
N GLN A 182 -31.54 -16.54 -19.06
CA GLN A 182 -30.59 -17.20 -18.17
C GLN A 182 -29.20 -16.56 -18.21
N MET A 183 -28.57 -16.50 -17.03
CA MET A 183 -27.17 -16.07 -16.92
C MET A 183 -26.24 -17.27 -17.14
N ARG A 184 -25.17 -17.06 -17.92
CA ARG A 184 -24.13 -18.07 -18.17
C ARG A 184 -23.10 -18.07 -17.04
N TRP A 185 -23.46 -18.70 -15.92
CA TRP A 185 -22.66 -18.70 -14.69
C TRP A 185 -21.29 -19.39 -14.82
N ASP A 186 -21.21 -20.37 -15.71
CA ASP A 186 -20.02 -21.14 -16.07
C ASP A 186 -18.98 -20.31 -16.83
N GLN A 187 -19.45 -19.32 -17.61
CA GLN A 187 -18.61 -18.41 -18.40
C GLN A 187 -18.19 -17.15 -17.62
N ALA A 188 -18.28 -17.17 -16.29
CA ALA A 188 -17.88 -16.03 -15.48
C ALA A 188 -16.36 -15.81 -15.52
N THR A 189 -15.94 -14.60 -15.91
CA THR A 189 -14.51 -14.27 -16.07
C THR A 189 -14.07 -13.17 -15.09
N ILE A 190 -12.80 -13.18 -14.73
CA ILE A 190 -12.19 -12.11 -13.92
C ILE A 190 -11.59 -11.08 -14.86
N ILE A 191 -12.19 -9.89 -14.94
CA ILE A 191 -11.70 -8.78 -15.76
C ILE A 191 -10.42 -8.20 -15.14
N ALA A 192 -10.45 -7.92 -13.83
CA ALA A 192 -9.34 -7.24 -13.16
C ALA A 192 -9.28 -7.56 -11.67
N LYS A 193 -8.06 -7.65 -11.12
CA LYS A 193 -7.82 -7.69 -9.67
C LYS A 193 -7.51 -6.29 -9.15
N GLN A 194 -8.08 -5.93 -8.01
CA GLN A 194 -7.76 -4.69 -7.33
C GLN A 194 -7.90 -4.78 -5.81
N GLN A 195 -6.78 -4.47 -5.14
CA GLN A 195 -6.73 -4.33 -3.70
C GLN A 195 -7.24 -2.95 -3.27
N GLY A 196 -7.98 -2.93 -2.16
CA GLY A 196 -8.59 -1.72 -1.62
C GLY A 196 -9.97 -1.42 -2.24
N TRP A 197 -10.95 -1.26 -1.35
CA TRP A 197 -12.36 -1.09 -1.72
C TRP A 197 -12.62 0.11 -2.64
N LYS A 198 -12.11 1.31 -2.30
CA LYS A 198 -12.33 2.53 -3.11
C LYS A 198 -11.82 2.39 -4.55
N LYS A 199 -10.60 1.85 -4.70
CA LYS A 199 -9.99 1.64 -6.02
C LYS A 199 -10.76 0.61 -6.84
N ARG A 200 -11.27 -0.44 -6.19
CA ARG A 200 -12.05 -1.48 -6.85
C ARG A 200 -13.43 -0.96 -7.27
N LYS A 201 -14.11 -0.18 -6.44
CA LYS A 201 -15.35 0.52 -6.80
C LYS A 201 -15.19 1.44 -8.01
N LEU A 202 -14.11 2.21 -8.04
CA LEU A 202 -13.82 3.10 -9.17
C LEU A 202 -13.59 2.31 -10.47
N LYS A 203 -12.82 1.23 -10.39
CA LYS A 203 -12.59 0.35 -11.55
C LYS A 203 -13.88 -0.36 -11.99
N GLU A 204 -14.68 -0.86 -11.06
CA GLU A 204 -15.99 -1.45 -11.34
C GLU A 204 -16.87 -0.47 -12.13
N ALA A 205 -17.00 0.78 -11.64
CA ALA A 205 -17.76 1.81 -12.31
C ALA A 205 -17.22 2.15 -13.71
N ALA A 206 -15.90 2.19 -13.88
CA ALA A 206 -15.28 2.40 -15.18
C ALA A 206 -15.61 1.27 -16.16
N PHE A 207 -15.47 0.01 -15.74
CA PHE A 207 -15.82 -1.15 -16.58
C PHE A 207 -17.31 -1.16 -16.94
N MET A 208 -18.19 -0.82 -15.99
CA MET A 208 -19.61 -0.69 -16.27
C MET A 208 -19.94 0.41 -17.28
N ALA A 209 -19.15 1.48 -17.35
CA ALA A 209 -19.35 2.58 -18.30
C ALA A 209 -18.76 2.27 -19.69
N ILE A 210 -17.69 1.47 -19.74
CA ILE A 210 -17.04 1.04 -20.98
C ILE A 210 -17.90 -0.02 -21.67
N THR A 211 -18.53 -0.91 -20.91
CA THR A 211 -19.37 -1.97 -21.46
C THR A 211 -20.74 -1.42 -21.84
N PRO A 212 -21.09 -1.35 -23.15
CA PRO A 212 -22.31 -0.69 -23.62
C PRO A 212 -23.60 -1.38 -23.14
N ASN A 213 -23.55 -2.69 -22.90
CA ASN A 213 -24.71 -3.51 -22.55
C ASN A 213 -24.62 -4.05 -21.11
N CYS A 214 -24.26 -3.22 -20.14
CA CYS A 214 -24.15 -3.68 -18.76
C CYS A 214 -25.51 -3.79 -18.06
N ILE A 215 -25.82 -4.95 -17.48
CA ILE A 215 -27.03 -5.19 -16.66
C ILE A 215 -27.07 -4.29 -15.42
N ARG A 216 -25.92 -3.76 -14.99
CA ARG A 216 -25.78 -2.86 -13.83
C ARG A 216 -25.61 -1.41 -14.30
N LEU A 217 -26.35 -0.46 -13.71
CA LEU A 217 -26.16 0.99 -13.90
C LEU A 217 -25.20 1.52 -12.83
N PRO A 218 -24.40 2.55 -13.14
CA PRO A 218 -23.45 3.12 -12.20
C PRO A 218 -24.13 3.54 -10.90
N LEU A 219 -23.61 3.07 -9.76
CA LEU A 219 -24.07 3.49 -8.45
C LEU A 219 -23.67 4.95 -8.19
N LYS A 220 -24.56 5.74 -7.58
CA LYS A 220 -24.26 7.08 -7.03
C LYS A 220 -22.99 7.06 -6.14
N THR A 221 -22.76 5.96 -5.43
CA THR A 221 -21.60 5.72 -4.56
C THR A 221 -20.24 5.76 -5.29
N ALA A 222 -20.19 5.51 -6.60
CA ALA A 222 -18.95 5.62 -7.37
C ALA A 222 -18.46 7.07 -7.48
N LEU A 223 -19.39 8.04 -7.55
CA LEU A 223 -19.09 9.47 -7.55
C LEU A 223 -18.52 9.93 -6.20
N GLU A 224 -18.97 9.34 -5.09
CA GLU A 224 -18.43 9.61 -3.75
C GLU A 224 -17.00 9.08 -3.56
N CYS A 225 -16.63 8.04 -4.32
CA CYS A 225 -15.30 7.44 -4.29
C CYS A 225 -14.28 8.20 -5.15
N LEU A 226 -14.72 9.14 -5.99
CA LEU A 226 -13.81 10.02 -6.72
C LEU A 226 -13.09 10.94 -5.72
N PRO A 227 -11.79 11.19 -5.90
CA PRO A 227 -11.11 12.18 -5.10
C PRO A 227 -11.82 13.52 -5.31
N LYS A 228 -12.43 14.06 -4.23
CA LYS A 228 -12.95 15.43 -4.23
C LYS A 228 -11.77 16.32 -4.66
N ARG A 229 -11.86 16.91 -5.85
CA ARG A 229 -10.83 17.84 -6.33
C ARG A 229 -10.69 18.92 -5.25
N ARG A 230 -9.54 18.96 -4.58
CA ARG A 230 -9.16 20.10 -3.76
C ARG A 230 -8.87 21.21 -4.75
N ILE A 231 -9.88 22.01 -5.06
CA ILE A 231 -9.68 23.26 -5.80
C ILE A 231 -8.82 24.10 -4.87
N ILE A 232 -7.51 24.16 -5.15
CA ILE A 232 -6.62 25.13 -4.52
C ILE A 232 -6.96 26.44 -5.21
N THR A 233 -7.94 27.16 -4.68
CA THR A 233 -8.10 28.58 -5.00
C THR A 233 -6.89 29.29 -4.43
N LYS A 234 -5.92 29.63 -5.28
CA LYS A 234 -4.93 30.65 -4.92
C LYS A 234 -5.67 31.99 -4.92
N SER A 235 -6.18 32.38 -3.77
CA SER A 235 -6.57 33.76 -3.47
C SER A 235 -5.32 34.62 -3.44
N LYS A 236 -5.13 35.49 -4.43
CA LYS A 236 -4.50 36.80 -4.23
C LYS A 236 -5.29 37.85 -4.99
N THR A 237 -5.66 38.84 -4.20
CA THR A 237 -6.43 40.06 -4.45
C THR A 237 -5.82 40.93 -5.55
N VAL A 238 -6.65 41.33 -6.52
CA VAL A 238 -7.16 42.71 -6.76
C VAL A 238 -6.11 43.64 -7.38
N GLU A 239 -6.21 43.82 -8.69
CA GLU A 239 -6.14 45.15 -9.28
C GLU A 239 -7.16 45.23 -10.43
N THR A 240 -8.01 46.24 -10.30
CA THR A 240 -9.16 46.60 -11.11
C THR A 240 -8.76 47.14 -12.47
N ALA A 241 -9.32 46.60 -13.55
CA ALA A 241 -9.81 47.39 -14.68
C ALA A 241 -10.65 46.53 -15.65
N GLN A 242 -11.88 47.00 -15.88
CA GLN A 242 -12.72 46.83 -17.06
C GLN A 242 -13.48 45.51 -17.25
N LEU A 243 -14.73 45.57 -16.78
CA LEU A 243 -15.87 44.85 -17.35
C LEU A 243 -16.12 45.35 -18.78
N THR A 244 -15.93 44.49 -19.78
CA THR A 244 -16.75 44.45 -21.01
C THR A 244 -16.59 43.10 -21.73
N GLN A 245 -17.74 42.53 -22.10
CA GLN A 245 -17.96 41.46 -23.11
C GLN A 245 -17.43 40.05 -22.83
N ILE A 246 -18.35 39.18 -22.39
CA ILE A 246 -18.28 37.74 -22.59
C ILE A 246 -18.54 37.48 -24.08
N GLU A 247 -17.49 37.33 -24.88
CA GLU A 247 -17.56 36.65 -26.17
C GLU A 247 -17.13 35.19 -26.00
N ILE A 248 -18.01 34.28 -26.39
CA ILE A 248 -17.74 32.85 -26.48
C ILE A 248 -16.80 32.65 -27.68
N VAL A 249 -15.49 32.73 -27.45
CA VAL A 249 -14.50 32.33 -28.46
C VAL A 249 -14.40 30.80 -28.48
N ARG A 250 -15.14 30.19 -29.40
CA ARG A 250 -14.91 28.83 -29.87
C ARG A 250 -13.46 28.71 -30.35
N ARG A 251 -12.63 27.90 -29.70
CA ARG A 251 -11.33 27.51 -30.28
C ARG A 251 -11.50 26.42 -31.34
N PRO A 252 -10.82 26.52 -32.49
CA PRO A 252 -10.97 25.60 -33.61
C PRO A 252 -10.38 24.22 -33.31
N LYS A 253 -11.02 23.20 -33.86
CA LYS A 253 -10.50 21.83 -33.96
C LYS A 253 -9.30 21.85 -34.91
N ASN A 254 -8.07 21.79 -34.37
CA ASN A 254 -6.93 21.35 -35.17
C ASN A 254 -6.98 19.82 -35.25
N VAL A 255 -7.56 19.33 -36.35
CA VAL A 255 -7.38 17.97 -36.84
C VAL A 255 -5.96 17.93 -37.43
N MET A 256 -5.03 17.27 -36.74
CA MET A 256 -3.74 16.92 -37.33
C MET A 256 -3.92 15.65 -38.15
N ASP A 257 -3.63 15.74 -39.44
CA ASP A 257 -3.75 14.66 -40.42
C ASP A 257 -3.05 13.36 -39.99
N ILE A 258 -3.84 12.29 -39.99
CA ILE A 258 -3.48 10.92 -39.57
C ILE A 258 -2.28 10.37 -40.38
N HIS A 259 -2.04 10.91 -41.58
CA HIS A 259 -0.96 10.48 -42.49
C HIS A 259 0.46 10.81 -41.97
N ASN A 260 0.60 11.76 -41.04
CA ASN A 260 1.92 12.18 -40.53
C ASN A 260 2.42 11.34 -39.34
N ILE A 261 1.52 10.62 -38.68
CA ILE A 261 1.87 9.76 -37.52
C ILE A 261 2.59 8.49 -38.01
N ASP A 262 2.12 7.88 -39.10
CA ASP A 262 2.75 6.68 -39.68
C ASP A 262 4.16 6.95 -40.23
N GLN A 263 4.39 8.15 -40.77
CA GLN A 263 5.74 8.57 -41.17
C GLN A 263 6.65 8.78 -39.96
N LEU A 264 6.13 9.32 -38.85
CA LEU A 264 6.88 9.46 -37.59
C LEU A 264 7.24 8.10 -36.96
N ILE A 265 6.32 7.13 -37.03
CA ILE A 265 6.53 5.77 -36.51
C ILE A 265 7.55 5.00 -37.36
N LYS A 266 7.51 5.13 -38.70
CA LYS A 266 8.51 4.54 -39.60
C LYS A 266 9.90 5.13 -39.39
N LYS A 267 10.01 6.44 -39.19
CA LYS A 267 11.30 7.13 -38.96
C LYS A 267 11.93 6.70 -37.62
N ASN A 268 11.14 6.51 -36.58
CA ASN A 268 11.64 6.04 -35.27
C ASN A 268 12.03 4.56 -35.27
N SER A 269 11.39 3.73 -36.10
CA SER A 269 11.73 2.30 -36.24
C SER A 269 13.08 2.08 -36.95
N GLN A 270 13.43 2.91 -37.94
CA GLN A 270 14.74 2.86 -38.60
C GLN A 270 15.90 3.29 -37.67
N VAL A 271 15.66 4.26 -36.78
CA VAL A 271 16.66 4.71 -35.79
C VAL A 271 16.93 3.64 -34.72
N PHE A 272 15.95 2.77 -34.44
CA PHE A 272 16.13 1.66 -33.49
C PHE A 272 16.93 0.50 -34.10
N SER A 273 16.75 0.20 -35.39
CA SER A 273 17.53 -0.84 -36.10
C SER A 273 19.01 -0.45 -36.25
N ALA A 274 19.30 0.83 -36.55
CA ALA A 274 20.67 1.31 -36.74
C ALA A 274 21.53 1.38 -35.45
N LYS A 275 20.90 1.24 -34.26
CA LYS A 275 21.62 1.21 -32.97
C LYS A 275 22.00 -0.19 -32.50
N ASN A 276 21.39 -1.24 -33.06
CA ASN A 276 21.69 -2.63 -32.70
C ASN A 276 22.83 -3.24 -33.54
N SER A 277 23.24 -2.64 -34.66
CA SER A 277 24.39 -3.11 -35.46
C SER A 277 25.75 -2.54 -35.01
N ARG A 278 25.83 -1.91 -33.83
CA ARG A 278 27.08 -1.39 -33.24
C ARG A 278 27.59 -2.22 -32.06
N TYR A 279 26.94 -3.34 -31.77
CA TYR A 279 27.31 -4.25 -30.68
C TYR A 279 27.41 -5.71 -31.15
N GLU A 280 27.63 -5.93 -32.45
CA GLU A 280 28.20 -7.17 -32.98
C GLU A 280 29.62 -6.90 -33.48
#